data_AF-A0A3A8NTR8-F1
#
_entry.id   AF-A0A3A8NTR8-F1
#
_cell.length_a   1.000
_cell.length_b   1.000
_cell.length_c   1.000
_cell.angle_alpha   90.00
_cell.angle_beta   90.00
_cell.angle_gamma   90.00
#
_symmetry.space_group_name_H-M   'P 1'
#
loop_
_entity.id
_entity.type
_entity.pdbx_description
1 polymer ?
#
loop_
_entity_poly.entity_id
_entity_poly.type
_entity_poly.pdbx_seq_one_letter_code
_entity_poly.pdbx_strand_id
1 'polypeptide(L)'
;MGLDSWLDEVNERQKAVLAGLGTFQQQVESGVRQLSARVEDAQRLADDREPGRLLRARQTLDVPAVLKKLDARDFSSLSRRERRIVPCLWREVGLERMAWFLVKSPENLPRLVRQRIRDWSLFEEIPAQASWARLAGQCSVDAGLLRWGLPISIESALGREGPRILAKHWLDRPLPNVVEMLRASGIKPSISYAGQVVAEYLRRRLQARQDVSDALKFLVDDPIGRGWMPHNNTDDVVASAPLEARVAVVAAALECWARGQVEAGVRGRLEERLISRDSVFGDPRLTNLMQAWAQVRAQAEAAFGEFLTALIQQDLEFFFERAMHEQDRRRFWLRYLGSIRKTTCWLDSETYDALRRNLANLPAEQQAAFRRAKRLSGSGDVSAFCLSFERYAVVEFSKTGNASFIYQRPGLESALQSQAVGHHEELKLKSASFFVDRLTHAVGWQLRFEQDLLALGIEKDSSGPRTRR
;
A
#
# COMPACT_ATOMS: atom_id res chain seq x y z
N MET A 1 -26.00 -72.19 20.51
CA MET A 1 -25.42 -70.84 20.54
C MET A 1 -26.47 -69.90 21.09
N GLY A 2 -26.17 -69.20 22.19
CA GLY A 2 -27.14 -68.35 22.90
C GLY A 2 -27.43 -67.06 22.14
N LEU A 3 -28.64 -66.53 22.31
CA LEU A 3 -29.12 -65.30 21.66
C LEU A 3 -28.16 -64.12 21.87
N ASP A 4 -27.52 -64.04 23.04
CA ASP A 4 -26.57 -62.99 23.40
C ASP A 4 -25.30 -63.03 22.54
N SER A 5 -24.78 -64.23 22.24
CA SER A 5 -23.61 -64.39 21.36
C SER A 5 -23.90 -63.96 19.93
N TRP A 6 -25.15 -64.09 19.47
CA TRP A 6 -25.56 -63.64 18.14
C TRP A 6 -25.76 -62.11 18.11
N LEU A 7 -26.33 -61.53 19.17
CA LEU A 7 -26.48 -60.08 19.30
C LEU A 7 -25.13 -59.36 19.39
N ASP A 8 -24.16 -59.94 20.10
CA ASP A 8 -22.79 -59.41 20.14
C ASP A 8 -22.13 -59.44 18.76
N GLU A 9 -22.31 -60.52 17.99
CA GLU A 9 -21.77 -60.63 16.63
C GLU A 9 -22.43 -59.62 15.67
N VAL A 10 -23.74 -59.39 15.78
CA VAL A 10 -24.45 -58.39 14.98
C VAL A 10 -24.01 -56.97 15.36
N ASN A 11 -23.80 -56.69 16.65
CA ASN A 11 -23.36 -55.38 17.13
C ASN A 11 -21.93 -55.06 16.70
N GLU A 12 -21.02 -56.04 16.74
CA GLU A 12 -19.65 -55.89 16.21
C GLU A 12 -19.64 -55.69 14.69
N ARG A 13 -20.50 -56.41 13.94
CA ARG A 13 -20.67 -56.17 12.50
C ARG A 13 -21.23 -54.77 12.20
N GLN A 14 -22.19 -54.26 12.98
CA GLN A 14 -22.70 -52.90 12.84
C GLN A 14 -21.64 -51.84 13.14
N LYS A 15 -20.84 -52.01 14.21
CA LYS A 15 -19.71 -51.11 14.51
C LYS A 15 -18.68 -51.08 13.39
N ALA A 16 -18.34 -52.24 12.83
CA ALA A 16 -17.40 -52.34 11.71
C ALA A 16 -17.92 -51.63 10.44
N VAL A 17 -19.22 -51.77 10.13
CA VAL A 17 -19.85 -51.09 8.99
C VAL A 17 -19.92 -49.58 9.20
N LEU A 18 -20.26 -49.10 10.40
CA LEU A 18 -20.28 -47.67 10.73
C LEU A 18 -18.88 -47.05 10.71
N ALA A 19 -17.87 -47.76 11.19
CA ALA A 19 -16.47 -47.35 11.08
C ALA A 19 -16.01 -47.28 9.60
N GLY A 20 -16.42 -48.25 8.78
CA GLY A 20 -16.16 -48.26 7.33
C GLY A 20 -16.84 -47.11 6.59
N LEU A 21 -18.06 -46.73 6.98
CA LEU A 21 -18.76 -45.56 6.43
C LEU A 21 -18.08 -44.25 6.85
N GLY A 22 -17.60 -44.15 8.10
CA GLY A 22 -16.85 -42.99 8.58
C GLY A 22 -15.52 -42.79 7.84
N THR A 23 -14.78 -43.88 7.59
CA THR A 23 -13.53 -43.80 6.80
C THR A 23 -13.80 -43.48 5.34
N PHE A 24 -14.86 -44.04 4.74
CA PHE A 24 -15.28 -43.69 3.39
C PHE A 24 -15.69 -42.22 3.25
N GLN A 25 -16.47 -41.69 4.20
CA GLN A 25 -16.83 -40.27 4.22
C GLN A 25 -15.60 -39.37 4.31
N GLN A 26 -14.65 -39.68 5.19
CA GLN A 26 -13.39 -38.94 5.30
C GLN A 26 -12.55 -39.00 4.02
N GLN A 27 -12.52 -40.16 3.35
CA GLN A 27 -11.83 -40.32 2.06
C GLN A 27 -12.50 -39.51 0.95
N VAL A 28 -13.83 -39.50 0.88
CA VAL A 28 -14.59 -38.68 -0.09
C VAL A 28 -14.36 -37.20 0.18
N GLU A 29 -14.45 -36.75 1.43
CA GLU A 29 -14.19 -35.35 1.78
C GLU A 29 -12.75 -34.93 1.45
N SER A 30 -11.77 -35.79 1.75
CA SER A 30 -10.37 -35.57 1.39
C SER A 30 -10.19 -35.50 -0.13
N GLY A 31 -10.82 -36.42 -0.88
CA GLY A 31 -10.82 -36.43 -2.34
C GLY A 31 -11.44 -35.18 -2.95
N VAL A 32 -12.58 -34.73 -2.43
CA VAL A 32 -13.25 -33.49 -2.86
C VAL A 32 -12.38 -32.26 -2.58
N ARG A 33 -11.75 -32.18 -1.39
CA ARG A 33 -10.80 -31.08 -1.07
C ARG A 33 -9.60 -31.09 -2.00
N GLN A 34 -9.01 -32.25 -2.28
CA GLN A 34 -7.89 -32.38 -3.22
C GLN A 34 -8.29 -31.99 -4.65
N LEU A 35 -9.51 -32.34 -5.07
CA LEU A 35 -10.02 -32.01 -6.40
C LEU A 35 -10.34 -30.52 -6.52
N SER A 36 -10.91 -29.89 -5.47
CA SER A 36 -11.07 -28.44 -5.39
C SER A 36 -9.72 -27.73 -5.49
N ALA A 37 -8.74 -28.15 -4.71
CA ALA A 37 -7.39 -27.59 -4.73
C ALA A 37 -6.73 -27.71 -6.11
N ARG A 38 -6.85 -28.87 -6.78
CA ARG A 38 -6.33 -29.05 -8.15
C ARG A 38 -7.06 -28.18 -9.19
N VAL A 39 -8.36 -27.99 -9.05
CA VAL A 39 -9.15 -27.11 -9.92
C VAL A 39 -8.76 -25.66 -9.70
N GLU A 40 -8.58 -25.24 -8.44
CA GLU A 40 -8.11 -23.91 -8.06
C GLU A 40 -6.69 -23.64 -8.58
N ASP A 41 -5.77 -24.61 -8.47
CA ASP A 41 -4.41 -24.50 -9.01
C ASP A 41 -4.40 -24.45 -10.53
N ALA A 42 -5.20 -25.28 -11.20
CA ALA A 42 -5.35 -25.24 -12.66
C ALA A 42 -5.94 -23.90 -13.13
N GLN A 43 -6.92 -23.36 -12.39
CA GLN A 43 -7.54 -22.05 -12.65
C GLN A 43 -6.52 -20.92 -12.41
N ARG A 44 -5.77 -20.97 -11.31
CA ARG A 44 -4.68 -20.03 -11.00
C ARG A 44 -3.64 -20.02 -12.12
N LEU A 45 -3.15 -21.18 -12.55
CA LEU A 45 -2.21 -21.32 -13.67
C LEU A 45 -2.81 -20.85 -15.01
N ALA A 46 -4.11 -21.08 -15.22
CA ALA A 46 -4.80 -20.62 -16.42
C ALA A 46 -4.83 -19.08 -16.47
N ASP A 47 -5.21 -18.47 -15.36
CA ASP A 47 -5.39 -17.04 -15.18
C ASP A 47 -4.03 -16.30 -15.08
N ASP A 48 -2.98 -16.90 -14.53
CA ASP A 48 -1.63 -16.32 -14.44
C ASP A 48 -0.98 -16.21 -15.83
N ARG A 49 -1.30 -17.16 -16.72
CA ARG A 49 -0.87 -17.13 -18.11
C ARG A 49 -1.76 -16.25 -18.99
N GLU A 50 -2.92 -15.81 -18.51
CA GLU A 50 -3.93 -15.14 -19.32
C GLU A 50 -3.49 -13.76 -19.85
N PRO A 51 -2.83 -12.87 -19.07
CA PRO A 51 -2.37 -11.57 -19.60
C PRO A 51 -1.41 -11.74 -20.79
N GLY A 52 -0.44 -12.67 -20.66
CA GLY A 52 0.45 -13.03 -21.75
C GLY A 52 -0.26 -13.76 -22.90
N ARG A 53 -1.36 -14.49 -22.64
CA ARG A 53 -2.19 -15.07 -23.71
C ARG A 53 -3.00 -14.01 -24.44
N LEU A 54 -3.56 -13.02 -23.76
CA LEU A 54 -4.33 -11.93 -24.39
C LEU A 54 -3.42 -11.04 -25.23
N LEU A 55 -2.22 -10.72 -24.74
CA LEU A 55 -1.23 -9.98 -25.51
C LEU A 55 -0.81 -10.77 -26.77
N ARG A 56 -0.48 -12.06 -26.61
CA ARG A 56 -0.16 -12.94 -27.75
C ARG A 56 -1.35 -13.13 -28.69
N ALA A 57 -2.56 -13.20 -28.17
CA ALA A 57 -3.78 -13.29 -28.96
C ALA A 57 -3.99 -12.02 -29.78
N ARG A 58 -3.79 -10.83 -29.20
CA ARG A 58 -3.82 -9.55 -29.92
C ARG A 58 -2.74 -9.49 -31.01
N GLN A 59 -1.52 -9.96 -30.73
CA GLN A 59 -0.42 -9.96 -31.72
C GLN A 59 -0.65 -10.91 -32.91
N THR A 60 -1.44 -11.95 -32.71
CA THR A 60 -1.69 -12.99 -33.74
C THR A 60 -3.08 -12.89 -34.35
N LEU A 61 -3.87 -11.89 -33.95
CA LEU A 61 -5.20 -11.64 -34.46
C LEU A 61 -5.16 -10.38 -35.32
N ASP A 62 -5.75 -10.46 -36.51
CA ASP A 62 -6.05 -9.28 -37.31
C ASP A 62 -7.24 -8.53 -36.69
N VAL A 63 -6.94 -7.69 -35.68
CA VAL A 63 -7.95 -6.88 -34.97
C VAL A 63 -8.76 -6.01 -35.94
N PRO A 64 -8.15 -5.30 -36.93
CA PRO A 64 -8.90 -4.60 -37.96
C PRO A 64 -9.92 -5.47 -38.71
N ALA A 65 -9.55 -6.69 -39.12
CA ALA A 65 -10.47 -7.60 -39.77
C ALA A 65 -11.63 -8.03 -38.85
N VAL A 66 -11.37 -8.27 -37.57
CA VAL A 66 -12.42 -8.59 -36.59
C VAL A 66 -13.38 -7.41 -36.42
N LEU A 67 -12.86 -6.20 -36.26
CA LEU A 67 -13.68 -4.99 -36.13
C LEU A 67 -14.54 -4.78 -37.39
N LYS A 68 -13.98 -4.98 -38.59
CA LYS A 68 -14.72 -4.91 -39.85
C LYS A 68 -15.90 -5.90 -39.90
N LYS A 69 -15.72 -7.13 -39.40
CA LYS A 69 -16.80 -8.13 -39.31
C LYS A 69 -17.88 -7.71 -38.31
N LEU A 70 -17.49 -7.12 -37.18
CA LEU A 70 -18.42 -6.59 -36.18
C LEU A 70 -19.19 -5.37 -36.71
N ASP A 71 -18.54 -4.48 -37.45
CA ASP A 71 -19.18 -3.36 -38.16
C ASP A 71 -20.21 -3.84 -39.17
N ALA A 72 -19.86 -4.87 -39.95
CA ALA A 72 -20.77 -5.52 -40.89
C ALA A 72 -21.86 -6.36 -40.22
N ARG A 73 -21.86 -6.50 -38.89
CA ARG A 73 -22.75 -7.39 -38.11
C ARG A 73 -22.75 -8.84 -38.64
N ASP A 74 -21.60 -9.32 -39.11
CA ASP A 74 -21.43 -10.66 -39.67
C ASP A 74 -20.86 -11.62 -38.61
N PHE A 75 -21.75 -12.20 -37.81
CA PHE A 75 -21.36 -13.15 -36.76
C PHE A 75 -20.88 -14.49 -37.33
N SER A 76 -21.40 -14.89 -38.48
CA SER A 76 -21.07 -16.16 -39.14
C SER A 76 -19.60 -16.24 -39.54
N SER A 77 -19.03 -15.15 -40.05
CA SER A 77 -17.61 -15.11 -40.47
C SER A 77 -16.61 -14.95 -39.33
N LEU A 78 -17.09 -14.74 -38.10
CA LEU A 78 -16.24 -14.84 -36.91
C LEU A 78 -15.93 -16.31 -36.63
N SER A 79 -14.65 -16.68 -36.73
CA SER A 79 -14.13 -17.94 -36.27
C SER A 79 -14.37 -18.13 -34.77
N ARG A 80 -14.33 -19.39 -34.32
CA ARG A 80 -14.44 -19.73 -32.88
C ARG A 80 -13.41 -19.00 -32.03
N ARG A 81 -12.21 -18.77 -32.57
CA ARG A 81 -11.12 -18.05 -31.90
C ARG A 81 -11.46 -16.57 -31.76
N GLU A 82 -11.91 -15.92 -32.84
CA GLU A 82 -12.34 -14.52 -32.82
C GLU A 82 -13.45 -14.29 -31.81
N ARG A 83 -14.52 -15.11 -31.84
CA ARG A 83 -15.65 -15.01 -30.90
C ARG A 83 -15.20 -15.04 -29.43
N ARG A 84 -14.21 -15.88 -29.10
CA ARG A 84 -13.68 -15.95 -27.72
C ARG A 84 -12.86 -14.73 -27.31
N ILE A 85 -12.23 -14.05 -28.26
CA ILE A 85 -11.32 -12.92 -28.01
C ILE A 85 -12.07 -11.59 -28.00
N VAL A 86 -13.21 -11.46 -28.69
CA VAL A 86 -14.00 -10.21 -28.76
C VAL A 86 -14.22 -9.56 -27.38
N PRO A 87 -14.63 -10.27 -26.30
CA PRO A 87 -14.76 -9.66 -24.96
C PRO A 87 -13.47 -9.04 -24.40
N CYS A 88 -12.31 -9.53 -24.83
CA CYS A 88 -11.00 -9.04 -24.42
C CYS A 88 -10.54 -7.80 -25.21
N LEU A 89 -11.30 -7.43 -26.25
CA LEU A 89 -11.12 -6.24 -27.08
C LEU A 89 -12.22 -5.21 -26.79
N TRP A 90 -12.82 -5.22 -25.59
CA TRP A 90 -14.00 -4.41 -25.29
C TRP A 90 -13.80 -2.91 -25.54
N ARG A 91 -12.58 -2.39 -25.32
CA ARG A 91 -12.23 -0.98 -25.60
C ARG A 91 -12.28 -0.68 -27.09
N GLU A 92 -11.70 -1.55 -27.90
CA GLU A 92 -11.61 -1.40 -29.36
C GLU A 92 -12.95 -1.68 -30.05
N VAL A 93 -13.70 -2.64 -29.53
CA VAL A 93 -15.02 -3.03 -30.03
C VAL A 93 -16.03 -1.91 -29.76
N GLY A 94 -15.99 -1.31 -28.58
CA GLY A 94 -16.94 -0.28 -28.17
C GLY A 94 -18.29 -0.86 -27.73
N LEU A 95 -19.08 -0.02 -27.07
CA LEU A 95 -20.29 -0.44 -26.35
C LEU A 95 -21.35 -1.03 -27.31
N GLU A 96 -21.66 -0.33 -28.41
CA GLU A 96 -22.73 -0.73 -29.33
C GLU A 96 -22.45 -2.07 -30.02
N ARG A 97 -21.23 -2.25 -30.52
CA ARG A 97 -20.81 -3.51 -31.16
C ARG A 97 -20.79 -4.66 -30.16
N MET A 98 -20.35 -4.40 -28.93
CA MET A 98 -20.36 -5.43 -27.88
C MET A 98 -21.78 -5.82 -27.50
N ALA A 99 -22.71 -4.86 -27.42
CA ALA A 99 -24.11 -5.14 -27.15
C ALA A 99 -24.71 -6.06 -28.21
N TRP A 100 -24.51 -5.74 -29.49
CA TRP A 100 -24.93 -6.61 -30.59
C TRP A 100 -24.26 -7.99 -30.54
N PHE A 101 -22.95 -8.05 -30.25
CA PHE A 101 -22.20 -9.29 -30.15
C PHE A 101 -22.74 -10.21 -29.03
N LEU A 102 -23.04 -9.65 -27.86
CA LEU A 102 -23.57 -10.41 -26.72
C LEU A 102 -24.99 -10.93 -26.98
N VAL A 103 -25.81 -10.22 -27.78
CA VAL A 103 -27.10 -10.74 -28.24
C VAL A 103 -26.92 -11.99 -29.10
N LYS A 104 -25.87 -12.06 -29.92
CA LYS A 104 -25.56 -13.22 -30.76
C LYS A 104 -24.79 -14.33 -30.03
N SER A 105 -24.16 -14.01 -28.91
CA SER A 105 -23.24 -14.90 -28.20
C SER A 105 -23.25 -14.64 -26.68
N PRO A 106 -24.39 -14.89 -26.00
CA PRO A 106 -24.56 -14.60 -24.58
C PRO A 106 -23.59 -15.41 -23.70
N GLU A 107 -23.11 -16.57 -24.17
CA GLU A 107 -22.11 -17.40 -23.49
C GLU A 107 -20.74 -16.73 -23.33
N ASN A 108 -20.51 -15.59 -23.99
CA ASN A 108 -19.30 -14.79 -23.84
C ASN A 108 -19.41 -13.68 -22.78
N LEU A 109 -20.58 -13.44 -22.19
CA LEU A 109 -20.73 -12.45 -21.11
C LEU A 109 -19.79 -12.73 -19.92
N PRO A 110 -19.61 -13.97 -19.42
CA PRO A 110 -18.69 -14.22 -18.31
C PRO A 110 -17.24 -13.80 -18.62
N ARG A 111 -16.82 -13.87 -19.89
CA ARG A 111 -15.49 -13.39 -20.31
C ARG A 111 -15.41 -11.88 -20.28
N LEU A 112 -16.45 -11.18 -20.75
CA LEU A 112 -16.52 -9.73 -20.68
C LEU A 112 -16.47 -9.24 -19.23
N VAL A 113 -17.28 -9.83 -18.35
CA VAL A 113 -17.34 -9.45 -16.93
C VAL A 113 -15.98 -9.63 -16.27
N ARG A 114 -15.33 -10.79 -16.43
CA ARG A 114 -13.98 -11.02 -15.88
C ARG A 114 -12.95 -10.03 -16.42
N GLN A 115 -12.98 -9.75 -17.73
CA GLN A 115 -12.07 -8.78 -18.32
C GLN A 115 -12.34 -7.37 -17.81
N ARG A 116 -13.61 -6.98 -17.62
CA ARG A 116 -13.98 -5.66 -17.08
C ARG A 116 -13.58 -5.50 -15.62
N ILE A 117 -13.70 -6.53 -14.78
CA ILE A 117 -13.17 -6.50 -13.41
C ILE A 117 -11.65 -6.36 -13.41
N ARG A 118 -10.96 -7.10 -14.30
CA ARG A 118 -9.50 -7.01 -14.44
C ARG A 118 -9.03 -5.62 -14.86
N ASP A 119 -9.72 -5.04 -15.84
CA ASP A 119 -9.39 -3.73 -16.41
C ASP A 119 -10.06 -2.56 -15.67
N TRP A 120 -10.75 -2.85 -14.56
CA TRP A 120 -11.45 -1.84 -13.76
C TRP A 120 -10.44 -0.82 -13.27
N SER A 121 -10.78 0.47 -13.40
CA SER A 121 -9.97 1.57 -12.90
C SER A 121 -10.86 2.70 -12.42
N LEU A 122 -10.43 3.37 -11.36
CA LEU A 122 -11.09 4.56 -10.81
C LEU A 122 -10.98 5.75 -11.78
N PHE A 123 -10.02 5.71 -12.70
CA PHE A 123 -9.76 6.76 -13.69
C PHE A 123 -10.56 6.60 -14.97
N GLU A 124 -11.35 5.52 -15.12
CA GLU A 124 -12.27 5.39 -16.24
C GLU A 124 -13.37 6.48 -16.16
N GLU A 125 -13.74 7.05 -17.31
CA GLU A 125 -14.81 8.04 -17.35
C GLU A 125 -16.13 7.46 -16.83
N ILE A 126 -16.79 8.20 -15.92
CA ILE A 126 -18.00 7.74 -15.23
C ILE A 126 -19.09 7.29 -16.20
N PRO A 127 -19.43 8.04 -17.27
CA PRO A 127 -20.48 7.63 -18.20
C PRO A 127 -20.14 6.34 -18.94
N ALA A 128 -18.86 6.16 -19.31
CA ALA A 128 -18.38 4.96 -19.98
C ALA A 128 -18.49 3.74 -19.06
N GLN A 129 -17.98 3.85 -17.82
CA GLN A 129 -18.02 2.77 -16.85
C GLN A 129 -19.47 2.36 -16.52
N ALA A 130 -20.36 3.32 -16.31
CA ALA A 130 -21.77 3.07 -16.03
C ALA A 130 -22.49 2.39 -17.20
N SER A 131 -22.18 2.79 -18.43
CA SER A 131 -22.78 2.20 -19.63
C SER A 131 -22.34 0.74 -19.82
N TRP A 132 -21.06 0.44 -19.58
CA TRP A 132 -20.55 -0.94 -19.60
C TRP A 132 -21.14 -1.81 -18.49
N ALA A 133 -21.28 -1.26 -17.29
CA ALA A 133 -21.91 -1.95 -16.16
C ALA A 133 -23.37 -2.31 -16.46
N ARG A 134 -24.14 -1.36 -17.02
CA ARG A 134 -25.53 -1.56 -17.44
C ARG A 134 -25.65 -2.61 -18.53
N LEU A 135 -24.81 -2.54 -19.56
CA LEU A 135 -24.81 -3.54 -20.63
C LEU A 135 -24.62 -4.96 -20.07
N ALA A 136 -23.62 -5.13 -19.20
CA ALA A 136 -23.35 -6.44 -18.61
C ALA A 136 -24.47 -6.91 -17.65
N GLY A 137 -25.12 -6.00 -16.93
CA GLY A 137 -26.23 -6.31 -16.03
C GLY A 137 -27.54 -6.68 -16.75
N GLN A 138 -27.78 -6.12 -17.93
CA GLN A 138 -28.99 -6.38 -18.72
C GLN A 138 -28.95 -7.71 -19.49
N CYS A 139 -27.77 -8.29 -19.69
CA CYS A 139 -27.64 -9.57 -20.39
C CYS A 139 -28.11 -10.72 -19.49
N SER A 140 -29.22 -11.35 -19.87
CA SER A 140 -29.70 -12.59 -19.24
C SER A 140 -28.69 -13.71 -19.44
N VAL A 141 -28.16 -14.26 -18.35
CA VAL A 141 -27.29 -15.44 -18.39
C VAL A 141 -27.79 -16.45 -17.37
N ASP A 142 -27.81 -17.72 -17.76
CA ASP A 142 -27.99 -18.83 -16.84
C ASP A 142 -26.97 -18.71 -15.70
N ALA A 143 -27.46 -18.59 -14.46
CA ALA A 143 -26.63 -18.36 -13.27
C ALA A 143 -25.46 -19.36 -13.15
N GLY A 144 -25.61 -20.58 -13.68
CA GLY A 144 -24.56 -21.61 -13.71
C GLY A 144 -23.36 -21.30 -14.62
N LEU A 145 -23.53 -20.50 -15.67
CA LEU A 145 -22.45 -20.18 -16.63
C LEU A 145 -21.54 -19.04 -16.16
N LEU A 146 -22.08 -18.09 -15.39
CA LEU A 146 -21.32 -16.92 -14.96
C LEU A 146 -20.41 -17.20 -13.77
N ARG A 147 -20.67 -18.29 -13.00
CA ARG A 147 -20.02 -18.62 -11.71
C ARG A 147 -19.81 -17.35 -10.87
N TRP A 148 -20.84 -16.52 -10.83
CA TRP A 148 -20.79 -15.23 -10.16
C TRP A 148 -20.86 -15.44 -8.65
N GLY A 149 -19.71 -15.32 -7.99
CA GLY A 149 -19.59 -15.55 -6.54
C GLY A 149 -19.77 -14.30 -5.68
N LEU A 150 -19.95 -13.13 -6.29
CA LEU A 150 -20.04 -11.87 -5.54
C LEU A 150 -21.47 -11.64 -4.99
N PRO A 151 -21.60 -11.10 -3.77
CA PRO A 151 -22.88 -10.83 -3.12
C PRO A 151 -23.59 -9.57 -3.65
N ILE A 152 -23.26 -9.13 -4.86
CA ILE A 152 -23.79 -7.93 -5.50
C ILE A 152 -24.06 -8.23 -6.97
N SER A 153 -24.93 -7.46 -7.63
CA SER A 153 -25.19 -7.64 -9.06
C SER A 153 -23.94 -7.35 -9.91
N ILE A 154 -23.88 -7.90 -11.12
CA ILE A 154 -22.81 -7.62 -12.10
C ILE A 154 -22.72 -6.12 -12.39
N GLU A 155 -23.87 -5.46 -12.59
CA GLU A 155 -23.93 -4.02 -12.82
C GLU A 155 -23.34 -3.25 -11.65
N SER A 156 -23.70 -3.61 -10.41
CA SER A 156 -23.15 -2.97 -9.22
C SER A 156 -21.64 -3.19 -9.10
N ALA A 157 -21.14 -4.40 -9.37
CA ALA A 157 -19.72 -4.72 -9.27
C ALA A 157 -18.88 -4.00 -10.32
N LEU A 158 -19.35 -3.92 -11.57
CA LEU A 158 -18.63 -3.23 -12.64
C LEU A 158 -18.71 -1.70 -12.53
N GLY A 159 -19.71 -1.20 -11.82
CA GLY A 159 -19.87 0.22 -11.54
C GLY A 159 -18.73 0.79 -10.68
N ARG A 160 -18.67 2.12 -10.65
CA ARG A 160 -17.66 2.87 -9.87
C ARG A 160 -17.74 2.56 -8.37
N GLU A 161 -18.95 2.38 -7.84
CA GLU A 161 -19.20 2.09 -6.43
C GLU A 161 -19.03 0.61 -6.08
N GLY A 162 -18.77 -0.27 -7.06
CA GLY A 162 -18.66 -1.72 -6.86
C GLY A 162 -17.74 -2.13 -5.72
N PRO A 163 -16.47 -1.66 -5.70
CA PRO A 163 -15.54 -1.95 -4.61
C PRO A 163 -16.06 -1.53 -3.24
N ARG A 164 -16.70 -0.35 -3.17
CA ARG A 164 -17.23 0.23 -1.94
C ARG A 164 -18.45 -0.53 -1.42
N ILE A 165 -19.35 -0.96 -2.30
CA ILE A 165 -20.52 -1.77 -1.93
C ILE A 165 -20.05 -3.13 -1.43
N LEU A 166 -19.08 -3.73 -2.11
CA LEU A 166 -18.54 -5.04 -1.75
C LEU A 166 -17.82 -4.99 -0.39
N ALA A 167 -16.97 -3.99 -0.17
CA ALA A 167 -16.31 -3.75 1.11
C ALA A 167 -17.31 -3.57 2.26
N LYS A 168 -18.43 -2.88 2.02
CA LYS A 168 -19.50 -2.72 3.00
C LYS A 168 -20.17 -4.06 3.35
N HIS A 169 -20.38 -4.93 2.35
CA HIS A 169 -21.04 -6.22 2.54
C HIS A 169 -20.22 -7.17 3.42
N TRP A 170 -18.88 -7.05 3.40
CA TRP A 170 -17.98 -7.92 4.13
C TRP A 170 -17.31 -7.26 5.34
N LEU A 171 -17.88 -6.17 5.85
CA LEU A 171 -17.28 -5.40 6.94
C LEU A 171 -17.17 -6.17 8.27
N ASP A 172 -17.99 -7.20 8.45
CA ASP A 172 -18.02 -8.11 9.59
C ASP A 172 -16.96 -9.22 9.51
N ARG A 173 -16.27 -9.36 8.38
CA ARG A 173 -15.26 -10.40 8.14
C ARG A 173 -13.85 -9.87 8.32
N PRO A 174 -12.91 -10.63 8.90
CA PRO A 174 -11.50 -10.27 8.89
C PRO A 174 -10.97 -10.07 7.46
N LEU A 175 -10.04 -9.12 7.28
CA LEU A 175 -9.47 -8.81 5.96
C LEU A 175 -8.90 -10.03 5.21
N PRO A 176 -8.16 -10.96 5.85
CA PRO A 176 -7.72 -12.18 5.16
C PRO A 176 -8.87 -12.97 4.53
N ASN A 177 -10.01 -13.07 5.22
CA ASN A 177 -11.19 -13.76 4.70
C ASN A 177 -11.81 -13.00 3.52
N VAL A 178 -11.83 -11.66 3.58
CA VAL A 178 -12.28 -10.83 2.46
C VAL A 178 -11.43 -11.07 1.21
N VAL A 179 -10.11 -11.14 1.35
CA VAL A 179 -9.20 -11.43 0.24
C VAL A 179 -9.42 -12.84 -0.32
N GLU A 180 -9.63 -13.84 0.53
CA GLU A 180 -9.95 -15.19 0.08
C GLU A 180 -11.32 -15.27 -0.62
N MET A 181 -12.32 -14.52 -0.17
CA MET A 181 -13.62 -14.42 -0.85
C MET A 181 -13.52 -13.76 -2.24
N LEU A 182 -12.67 -12.74 -2.37
CA LEU A 182 -12.34 -12.16 -3.68
C LEU A 182 -11.70 -13.21 -4.59
N ARG A 183 -10.73 -13.97 -4.08
CA ARG A 183 -10.05 -15.04 -4.84
C ARG A 183 -11.00 -16.15 -5.25
N ALA A 184 -11.86 -16.61 -4.35
CA ALA A 184 -12.90 -17.60 -4.64
C ALA A 184 -13.88 -17.11 -5.72
N SER A 185 -14.05 -15.78 -5.85
CA SER A 185 -14.85 -15.14 -6.90
C SER A 185 -14.05 -14.88 -8.20
N GLY A 186 -12.81 -15.36 -8.31
CA GLY A 186 -11.94 -15.16 -9.46
C GLY A 186 -11.27 -13.77 -9.54
N ILE A 187 -11.32 -12.99 -8.45
CA ILE A 187 -10.71 -11.66 -8.37
C ILE A 187 -9.36 -11.80 -7.68
N LYS A 188 -8.28 -11.53 -8.43
CA LYS A 188 -6.92 -11.66 -7.90
C LYS A 188 -6.53 -10.48 -7.02
N PRO A 189 -5.69 -10.68 -5.99
CA PRO A 189 -5.10 -9.58 -5.23
C PRO A 189 -4.31 -8.58 -6.10
N SER A 190 -3.71 -9.08 -7.19
CA SER A 190 -2.87 -8.32 -8.12
C SER A 190 -3.63 -7.53 -9.19
N ILE A 191 -4.91 -7.22 -9.00
CA ILE A 191 -5.66 -6.32 -9.90
C ILE A 191 -6.22 -5.11 -9.16
N SER A 192 -6.43 -4.00 -9.89
CA SER A 192 -6.87 -2.73 -9.31
C SER A 192 -8.15 -2.86 -8.49
N TYR A 193 -9.13 -3.63 -8.97
CA TYR A 193 -10.40 -3.84 -8.28
C TYR A 193 -10.23 -4.36 -6.84
N ALA A 194 -9.37 -5.37 -6.63
CA ALA A 194 -9.13 -5.94 -5.31
C ALA A 194 -8.51 -4.93 -4.35
N GLY A 195 -7.50 -4.17 -4.80
CA GLY A 195 -6.89 -3.11 -3.99
C GLY A 195 -7.90 -2.04 -3.56
N GLN A 196 -8.83 -1.67 -4.44
CA GLN A 196 -9.89 -0.72 -4.10
C GLN A 196 -10.90 -1.28 -3.09
N VAL A 197 -11.25 -2.57 -3.19
CA VAL A 197 -12.08 -3.23 -2.17
C VAL A 197 -11.38 -3.20 -0.81
N VAL A 198 -10.08 -3.52 -0.77
CA VAL A 198 -9.28 -3.48 0.46
C VAL A 198 -9.19 -2.06 1.04
N ALA A 199 -8.95 -1.05 0.20
CA ALA A 199 -8.89 0.35 0.62
C ALA A 199 -10.23 0.82 1.20
N GLU A 200 -11.34 0.53 0.52
CA GLU A 200 -12.68 0.86 1.00
C GLU A 200 -13.06 0.09 2.27
N TYR A 201 -12.61 -1.15 2.41
CA TYR A 201 -12.80 -1.94 3.64
C TYR A 201 -12.12 -1.26 4.84
N LEU A 202 -10.86 -0.82 4.69
CA LEU A 202 -10.14 -0.11 5.75
C LEU A 202 -10.84 1.20 6.14
N ARG A 203 -11.20 2.03 5.15
CA ARG A 203 -11.92 3.30 5.39
C ARG A 203 -13.25 3.08 6.09
N ARG A 204 -14.00 2.04 5.72
CA ARG A 204 -15.27 1.67 6.35
C ARG A 204 -15.08 1.27 7.80
N ARG A 205 -14.08 0.45 8.12
CA ARG A 205 -13.78 0.09 9.52
C ARG A 205 -13.37 1.30 10.33
N LEU A 206 -12.55 2.17 9.76
CA LEU A 206 -12.17 3.45 10.38
C LEU A 206 -13.40 4.33 10.66
N GLN A 207 -14.29 4.51 9.69
CA GLN A 207 -15.55 5.26 9.86
C GLN A 207 -16.46 4.63 10.93
N ALA A 208 -16.51 3.29 10.99
CA ALA A 208 -17.24 2.54 12.00
C ALA A 208 -16.54 2.51 13.37
N ARG A 209 -15.38 3.17 13.52
CA ARG A 209 -14.53 3.17 14.72
C ARG A 209 -14.20 1.77 15.23
N GLN A 210 -14.03 0.83 14.30
CA GLN A 210 -13.60 -0.53 14.61
C GLN A 210 -12.08 -0.60 14.70
N ASP A 211 -11.58 -1.52 15.51
CA ASP A 211 -10.16 -1.87 15.54
C ASP A 211 -9.72 -2.39 14.16
N VAL A 212 -8.66 -1.80 13.62
CA VAL A 212 -8.09 -2.13 12.31
C VAL A 212 -6.75 -2.88 12.43
N SER A 213 -6.33 -3.23 13.64
CA SER A 213 -5.06 -3.90 13.92
C SER A 213 -4.87 -5.18 13.10
N ASP A 214 -5.86 -6.07 13.10
CA ASP A 214 -5.78 -7.33 12.33
C ASP A 214 -5.66 -7.10 10.82
N ALA A 215 -6.34 -6.08 10.30
CA ALA A 215 -6.30 -5.74 8.88
C ALA A 215 -4.94 -5.16 8.49
N LEU A 216 -4.41 -4.23 9.29
CA LEU A 216 -3.09 -3.66 9.06
C LEU A 216 -1.99 -4.70 9.26
N LYS A 217 -2.13 -5.58 10.26
CA LYS A 217 -1.24 -6.72 10.50
C LYS A 217 -1.14 -7.61 9.27
N PHE A 218 -2.27 -7.97 8.67
CA PHE A 218 -2.28 -8.73 7.42
C PHE A 218 -1.51 -8.00 6.30
N LEU A 219 -1.70 -6.68 6.13
CA LEU A 219 -0.98 -5.93 5.09
C LEU A 219 0.54 -5.90 5.27
N VAL A 220 1.03 -5.89 6.52
CA VAL A 220 2.47 -5.78 6.80
C VAL A 220 3.16 -7.14 6.95
N ASP A 221 2.45 -8.15 7.44
CA ASP A 221 3.02 -9.46 7.82
C ASP A 221 2.75 -10.55 6.77
N ASP A 222 1.62 -10.51 6.06
CA ASP A 222 1.22 -11.55 5.10
C ASP A 222 1.79 -11.32 3.69
N PRO A 223 2.34 -12.34 3.00
CA PRO A 223 2.88 -12.21 1.64
C PRO A 223 1.89 -11.69 0.59
N ILE A 224 0.59 -11.99 0.73
CA ILE A 224 -0.46 -11.46 -0.15
C ILE A 224 -0.72 -9.99 0.20
N GLY A 225 -0.86 -9.68 1.49
CA GLY A 225 -1.06 -8.32 2.00
C GLY A 225 0.06 -7.36 1.56
N ARG A 226 1.31 -7.82 1.63
CA ARG A 226 2.50 -7.05 1.20
C ARG A 226 2.50 -6.69 -0.27
N GLY A 227 1.76 -7.42 -1.12
CA GLY A 227 1.59 -7.09 -2.54
C GLY A 227 1.01 -5.69 -2.78
N TRP A 228 0.27 -5.14 -1.82
CA TRP A 228 -0.27 -3.77 -1.87
C TRP A 228 0.62 -2.72 -1.20
N MET A 229 1.54 -3.12 -0.34
CA MET A 229 2.38 -2.22 0.45
C MET A 229 3.71 -1.93 -0.25
N PRO A 230 4.47 -0.90 0.17
CA PRO A 230 5.88 -0.74 -0.24
C PRO A 230 6.69 -1.96 0.15
N HIS A 231 7.54 -2.47 -0.74
CA HIS A 231 8.36 -3.65 -0.46
C HIS A 231 9.70 -3.57 -1.18
N ASN A 232 10.71 -4.21 -0.58
CA ASN A 232 12.03 -4.32 -1.19
C ASN A 232 12.09 -5.58 -2.07
N ASN A 233 13.10 -5.67 -2.95
CA ASN A 233 13.32 -6.86 -3.80
C ASN A 233 13.58 -8.16 -3.01
N THR A 234 13.90 -8.05 -1.72
CA THR A 234 14.17 -9.18 -0.82
C THR A 234 12.93 -9.67 -0.06
N ASP A 235 11.81 -8.96 -0.18
CA ASP A 235 10.60 -9.32 0.55
C ASP A 235 9.87 -10.48 -0.12
N ASP A 236 9.36 -11.41 0.67
CA ASP A 236 8.50 -12.49 0.20
C ASP A 236 7.12 -11.91 -0.17
N VAL A 237 6.94 -11.61 -1.45
CA VAL A 237 5.73 -11.03 -2.04
C VAL A 237 5.25 -11.95 -3.17
N VAL A 238 4.01 -12.44 -3.05
CA VAL A 238 3.44 -13.38 -4.03
C VAL A 238 3.30 -12.76 -5.42
N ALA A 239 2.78 -11.52 -5.47
CA ALA A 239 2.71 -10.69 -6.67
C ALA A 239 2.46 -9.23 -6.27
N SER A 240 3.20 -8.30 -6.87
CA SER A 240 2.96 -6.87 -6.67
C SER A 240 1.67 -6.44 -7.36
N ALA A 241 0.81 -5.70 -6.66
CA ALA A 241 -0.41 -5.14 -7.23
C ALA A 241 -0.10 -3.95 -8.17
N PRO A 242 -1.01 -3.58 -9.07
CA PRO A 242 -0.87 -2.40 -9.91
C PRO A 242 -0.73 -1.14 -9.05
N LEU A 243 0.02 -0.16 -9.54
CA LEU A 243 0.30 1.09 -8.82
C LEU A 243 -0.96 1.74 -8.24
N GLU A 244 -2.04 1.81 -9.02
CA GLU A 244 -3.33 2.37 -8.58
C GLU A 244 -3.88 1.69 -7.32
N ALA A 245 -3.87 0.35 -7.28
CA ALA A 245 -4.31 -0.42 -6.11
C ALA A 245 -3.39 -0.18 -4.92
N ARG A 246 -2.07 -0.16 -5.14
CA ARG A 246 -1.08 0.09 -4.08
C ARG A 246 -1.28 1.47 -3.46
N VAL A 247 -1.44 2.51 -4.28
CA VAL A 247 -1.71 3.88 -3.84
C VAL A 247 -2.99 3.95 -3.00
N ALA A 248 -4.08 3.33 -3.46
CA ALA A 248 -5.35 3.34 -2.73
C ALA A 248 -5.25 2.66 -1.36
N VAL A 249 -4.59 1.50 -1.29
CA VAL A 249 -4.40 0.75 -0.04
C VAL A 249 -3.46 1.50 0.91
N VAL A 250 -2.35 2.05 0.42
CA VAL A 250 -1.42 2.84 1.25
C VAL A 250 -2.09 4.10 1.78
N ALA A 251 -2.87 4.81 0.97
CA ALA A 251 -3.64 5.97 1.41
C ALA A 251 -4.63 5.60 2.54
N ALA A 252 -5.40 4.52 2.37
CA ALA A 252 -6.32 4.05 3.40
C ALA A 252 -5.60 3.55 4.67
N ALA A 253 -4.45 2.88 4.52
CA ALA A 253 -3.62 2.45 5.64
C ALA A 253 -3.06 3.64 6.44
N LEU A 254 -2.69 4.73 5.77
CA LEU A 254 -2.29 5.98 6.44
C LEU A 254 -3.45 6.62 7.21
N GLU A 255 -4.65 6.65 6.64
CA GLU A 255 -5.84 7.14 7.35
C GLU A 255 -6.10 6.32 8.62
N CYS A 256 -5.98 4.99 8.52
CA CYS A 256 -6.05 4.08 9.66
C CYS A 256 -4.92 4.28 10.67
N TRP A 257 -3.69 4.53 10.21
CA TRP A 257 -2.55 4.83 11.08
C TRP A 257 -2.80 6.11 11.90
N ALA A 258 -3.28 7.17 11.25
CA ALA A 258 -3.46 8.49 11.85
C ALA A 258 -4.62 8.55 12.84
N ARG A 259 -5.75 7.90 12.51
CA ARG A 259 -7.05 8.07 13.19
C ARG A 259 -7.65 6.78 13.73
N GLY A 260 -7.12 5.62 13.34
CA GLY A 260 -7.65 4.32 13.73
C GLY A 260 -7.18 3.88 15.11
N GLN A 261 -7.96 2.98 15.70
CA GLN A 261 -7.50 2.16 16.81
C GLN A 261 -6.59 1.06 16.24
N VAL A 262 -5.30 1.15 16.58
CA VAL A 262 -4.25 0.25 16.09
C VAL A 262 -3.36 -0.13 17.27
N GLU A 263 -3.10 -1.42 17.42
CA GLU A 263 -2.10 -1.94 18.35
C GLU A 263 -0.72 -1.31 18.06
N ALA A 264 -0.02 -0.86 19.11
CA ALA A 264 1.26 -0.15 18.97
C ALA A 264 2.31 -0.96 18.18
N GLY A 265 2.38 -2.28 18.40
CA GLY A 265 3.30 -3.16 17.67
C GLY A 265 2.99 -3.22 16.16
N VAL A 266 1.72 -3.24 15.78
CA VAL A 266 1.29 -3.21 14.37
C VAL A 266 1.54 -1.83 13.76
N ARG A 267 1.26 -0.76 14.51
CA ARG A 267 1.53 0.62 14.08
C ARG A 267 3.01 0.80 13.74
N GLY A 268 3.92 0.40 14.62
CA GLY A 268 5.37 0.50 14.36
C GLY A 268 5.83 -0.30 13.13
N ARG A 269 5.32 -1.53 12.94
CA ARG A 269 5.62 -2.33 11.73
C ARG A 269 5.08 -1.69 10.45
N LEU A 270 3.90 -1.06 10.52
CA LEU A 270 3.34 -0.31 9.41
C LEU A 270 4.20 0.90 9.06
N GLU A 271 4.70 1.65 10.04
CA GLU A 271 5.61 2.77 9.79
C GLU A 271 6.88 2.31 9.06
N GLU A 272 7.53 1.25 9.56
CA GLU A 272 8.72 0.67 8.93
C GLU A 272 8.46 0.20 7.50
N ARG A 273 7.30 -0.42 7.27
CA ARG A 273 6.85 -0.85 5.95
C ARG A 273 6.66 0.34 5.01
N LEU A 274 6.04 1.42 5.47
CA LEU A 274 5.77 2.61 4.66
C LEU A 274 7.06 3.36 4.27
N ILE A 275 8.13 3.29 5.07
CA ILE A 275 9.42 3.91 4.74
C ILE A 275 10.41 2.96 4.05
N SER A 276 9.99 1.74 3.71
CA SER A 276 10.85 0.76 3.05
C SER A 276 11.34 1.26 1.68
N ARG A 277 12.54 0.81 1.27
CA ARG A 277 13.18 1.20 0.01
C ARG A 277 12.54 0.49 -1.19
N ASP A 278 11.34 0.91 -1.50
CA ASP A 278 10.58 0.50 -2.67
C ASP A 278 10.95 1.36 -3.89
N SER A 279 11.14 0.77 -5.06
CA SER A 279 11.55 1.49 -6.27
C SER A 279 10.45 2.38 -6.86
N VAL A 280 9.20 2.17 -6.46
CA VAL A 280 8.00 2.88 -6.95
C VAL A 280 7.54 3.94 -5.97
N PHE A 281 7.53 3.62 -4.67
CA PHE A 281 7.20 4.58 -3.62
C PHE A 281 8.40 5.43 -3.25
N GLY A 282 9.58 4.84 -3.03
CA GLY A 282 10.70 5.56 -2.44
C GLY A 282 10.37 6.08 -1.03
N ASP A 283 11.10 7.08 -0.58
CA ASP A 283 10.95 7.64 0.77
C ASP A 283 9.90 8.78 0.79
N PRO A 284 8.83 8.70 1.62
CA PRO A 284 7.78 9.72 1.69
C PRO A 284 8.26 11.09 2.17
N ARG A 285 9.48 11.18 2.72
CA ARG A 285 10.06 12.42 3.25
C ARG A 285 10.81 13.23 2.20
N LEU A 286 10.92 12.74 0.98
CA LEU A 286 11.60 13.47 -0.08
C LEU A 286 10.76 14.66 -0.54
N THR A 287 11.42 15.80 -0.72
CA THR A 287 10.81 17.03 -1.25
C THR A 287 10.21 16.80 -2.64
N ASN A 288 10.93 16.04 -3.48
CA ASN A 288 10.45 15.54 -4.76
C ASN A 288 9.92 14.12 -4.55
N LEU A 289 8.63 14.01 -4.26
CA LEU A 289 7.96 12.72 -4.11
C LEU A 289 7.98 11.95 -5.43
N MET A 290 8.22 10.65 -5.36
CA MET A 290 7.92 9.77 -6.49
C MET A 290 6.42 9.81 -6.81
N GLN A 291 6.07 9.46 -8.04
CA GLN A 291 4.70 9.50 -8.55
C GLN A 291 3.70 8.83 -7.59
N ALA A 292 4.08 7.71 -6.95
CA ALA A 292 3.23 7.00 -6.00
C ALA A 292 2.90 7.82 -4.75
N TRP A 293 3.90 8.38 -4.06
CA TRP A 293 3.65 9.22 -2.87
C TRP A 293 2.91 10.52 -3.19
N ALA A 294 3.18 11.11 -4.35
CA ALA A 294 2.41 12.28 -4.81
C ALA A 294 0.91 11.95 -4.93
N GLN A 295 0.57 10.77 -5.48
CA GLN A 295 -0.82 10.32 -5.55
C GLN A 295 -1.41 9.95 -4.19
N VAL A 296 -0.64 9.31 -3.30
CA VAL A 296 -1.08 9.04 -1.93
C VAL A 296 -1.41 10.34 -1.20
N ARG A 297 -0.53 11.35 -1.29
CA ARG A 297 -0.78 12.67 -0.70
C ARG A 297 -2.03 13.33 -1.26
N ALA A 298 -2.28 13.21 -2.57
CA ALA A 298 -3.49 13.74 -3.20
C ALA A 298 -4.77 13.04 -2.69
N GLN A 299 -4.70 11.76 -2.32
CA GLN A 299 -5.85 11.00 -1.81
C GLN A 299 -6.06 11.14 -0.30
N ALA A 300 -4.99 11.28 0.48
CA ALA A 300 -5.02 11.25 1.95
C ALA A 300 -4.15 12.35 2.57
N GLU A 301 -4.33 13.60 2.11
CA GLU A 301 -3.46 14.74 2.45
C GLU A 301 -3.25 14.92 3.96
N ALA A 302 -4.35 14.93 4.73
CA ALA A 302 -4.28 15.12 6.17
C ALA A 302 -3.54 13.98 6.89
N ALA A 303 -3.81 12.73 6.52
CA ALA A 303 -3.16 11.57 7.12
C ALA A 303 -1.68 11.49 6.73
N PHE A 304 -1.34 11.84 5.48
CA PHE A 304 0.03 11.97 5.03
C PHE A 304 0.80 13.05 5.79
N GLY A 305 0.17 14.21 6.01
CA GLY A 305 0.74 15.29 6.82
C GLY A 305 1.01 14.86 8.27
N GLU A 306 0.02 14.24 8.93
CA GLU A 306 0.18 13.68 10.28
C GLU A 306 1.32 12.64 10.36
N PHE A 307 1.42 11.77 9.35
CA PHE A 307 2.47 10.77 9.27
C PHE A 307 3.86 11.39 9.11
N LEU A 308 4.01 12.35 8.19
CA LEU A 308 5.27 13.05 8.00
C LEU A 308 5.69 13.81 9.26
N THR A 309 4.75 14.49 9.93
CA THR A 309 5.00 15.16 11.20
C THR A 309 5.47 14.19 12.29
N ALA A 310 4.85 13.01 12.40
CA ALA A 310 5.29 12.01 13.36
C ALA A 310 6.70 11.48 13.08
N LEU A 311 7.05 11.22 11.80
CA LEU A 311 8.40 10.82 11.43
C LEU A 311 9.43 11.91 11.77
N ILE A 312 9.11 13.18 11.52
CA ILE A 312 9.96 14.33 11.87
C ILE A 312 10.13 14.42 13.39
N GLN A 313 9.05 14.25 14.15
CA GLN A 313 9.08 14.25 15.60
C GLN A 313 9.98 13.13 16.14
N GLN A 314 9.83 11.90 15.64
CA GLN A 314 10.69 10.76 16.01
C GLN A 314 12.18 11.06 15.73
N ASP A 315 12.49 11.63 14.56
CA ASP A 315 13.87 11.97 14.18
C ASP A 315 14.45 13.06 15.10
N LEU A 316 13.65 14.08 15.45
CA LEU A 316 14.01 15.15 16.39
C LEU A 316 14.28 14.62 17.78
N GLU A 317 13.33 13.86 18.34
CA GLU A 317 13.45 13.28 19.67
C GLU A 317 14.65 12.35 19.73
N PHE A 318 14.83 11.48 18.74
CA PHE A 318 15.99 10.62 18.64
C PHE A 318 17.30 11.41 18.65
N PHE A 319 17.46 12.43 17.81
CA PHE A 319 18.70 13.20 17.74
C PHE A 319 19.00 13.91 19.07
N PHE A 320 18.04 14.66 19.61
CA PHE A 320 18.26 15.44 20.82
C PHE A 320 18.39 14.59 22.09
N GLU A 321 17.77 13.41 22.14
CA GLU A 321 17.87 12.51 23.30
C GLU A 321 19.08 11.57 23.24
N ARG A 322 19.52 11.15 22.05
CA ARG A 322 20.56 10.10 21.90
C ARG A 322 21.90 10.60 21.40
N ALA A 323 21.92 11.65 20.59
CA ALA A 323 23.17 12.17 20.04
C ALA A 323 23.66 13.43 20.77
N MET A 324 22.73 14.21 21.34
CA MET A 324 23.04 15.54 21.85
C MET A 324 22.81 15.73 23.35
N HIS A 325 21.78 15.08 23.91
CA HIS A 325 21.34 15.23 25.31
C HIS A 325 20.95 16.67 25.71
N GLU A 326 20.34 17.44 24.80
CA GLU A 326 20.01 18.86 24.98
C GLU A 326 18.49 19.12 24.92
N GLN A 327 17.84 19.18 26.09
CA GLN A 327 16.38 19.30 26.17
C GLN A 327 15.83 20.65 25.70
N ASP A 328 16.55 21.75 25.91
CA ASP A 328 16.04 23.08 25.56
C ASP A 328 15.95 23.27 24.04
N ARG A 329 16.96 22.78 23.31
CA ARG A 329 16.94 22.78 21.84
C ARG A 329 15.88 21.84 21.29
N ARG A 330 15.67 20.68 21.93
CA ARG A 330 14.56 19.78 21.60
C ARG A 330 13.21 20.50 21.70
N ARG A 331 12.94 21.13 22.85
CA ARG A 331 11.67 21.85 23.10
C ARG A 331 11.49 23.00 22.11
N PHE A 332 12.57 23.69 21.75
CA PHE A 332 12.55 24.75 20.76
C PHE A 332 12.11 24.22 19.38
N TRP A 333 12.81 23.22 18.83
CA TRP A 333 12.54 22.73 17.47
C TRP A 333 11.21 21.99 17.34
N LEU A 334 10.72 21.36 18.42
CA LEU A 334 9.38 20.76 18.45
C LEU A 334 8.25 21.77 18.26
N ARG A 335 8.50 23.08 18.41
CA ARG A 335 7.51 24.13 18.11
C ARG A 335 7.34 24.41 16.62
N TYR A 336 8.14 23.79 15.76
CA TYR A 336 8.18 24.03 14.30
C TYR A 336 7.81 22.78 13.50
N LEU A 337 7.20 21.76 14.11
CA LEU A 337 6.92 20.47 13.48
C LEU A 337 6.09 20.59 12.21
N GLY A 338 5.08 21.47 12.19
CA GLY A 338 4.24 21.74 11.03
C GLY A 338 4.93 22.53 9.91
N SER A 339 6.03 23.22 10.23
CA SER A 339 6.84 23.97 9.26
C SER A 339 7.97 23.15 8.65
N ILE A 340 8.46 22.14 9.37
CA ILE A 340 9.50 21.24 8.89
C ILE A 340 8.91 20.31 7.81
N ARG A 341 9.64 20.14 6.70
CA ARG A 341 9.28 19.30 5.57
C ARG A 341 10.07 18.00 5.52
N LYS A 342 11.31 18.02 6.03
CA LYS A 342 12.23 16.89 5.99
C LYS A 342 13.31 17.04 7.05
N THR A 343 13.74 15.91 7.59
CA THR A 343 14.85 15.79 8.54
C THR A 343 15.95 14.91 7.98
N THR A 344 17.20 15.17 8.37
CA THR A 344 18.30 14.23 8.15
C THR A 344 19.25 14.28 9.34
N CYS A 345 19.37 13.15 10.02
CA CYS A 345 20.28 12.96 11.14
C CYS A 345 21.62 12.44 10.63
N TRP A 346 22.70 13.15 10.90
CA TRP A 346 24.08 12.74 10.67
C TRP A 346 24.74 12.51 12.03
N LEU A 347 25.09 11.27 12.32
CA LEU A 347 25.74 10.90 13.56
C LEU A 347 27.25 10.79 13.34
N ASP A 348 28.02 11.30 14.29
CA ASP A 348 29.44 11.02 14.37
C ASP A 348 29.69 9.51 14.51
N SER A 349 30.90 9.08 14.15
CA SER A 349 31.23 7.65 14.09
C SER A 349 31.08 6.94 15.43
N GLU A 350 31.46 7.60 16.53
CA GLU A 350 31.46 6.98 17.86
C GLU A 350 30.03 6.80 18.38
N THR A 351 29.22 7.86 18.31
CA THR A 351 27.80 7.84 18.67
C THR A 351 27.03 6.83 17.82
N TYR A 352 27.26 6.82 16.51
CA TYR A 352 26.60 5.87 15.61
C TYR A 352 26.94 4.42 15.97
N ASP A 353 28.22 4.10 16.17
CA ASP A 353 28.67 2.74 16.45
C ASP A 353 28.22 2.28 17.86
N ALA A 354 28.17 3.19 18.84
CA ALA A 354 27.61 2.92 20.17
C ALA A 354 26.11 2.62 20.12
N LEU A 355 25.33 3.43 19.40
CA LEU A 355 23.88 3.19 19.22
C LEU A 355 23.62 1.92 18.42
N ARG A 356 24.46 1.62 17.42
CA ARG A 356 24.38 0.37 16.65
C ARG A 356 24.55 -0.86 17.55
N ARG A 357 25.52 -0.86 18.45
CA ARG A 357 25.75 -1.96 19.41
C ARG A 357 24.58 -2.15 20.36
N ASN A 358 23.92 -1.05 20.73
CA ASN A 358 22.78 -1.04 21.67
C ASN A 358 21.41 -1.01 20.98
N LEU A 359 21.34 -1.25 19.66
CA LEU A 359 20.12 -1.05 18.88
C LEU A 359 18.94 -1.86 19.40
N ALA A 360 19.17 -3.13 19.79
CA ALA A 360 18.14 -4.02 20.31
C ALA A 360 17.51 -3.52 21.63
N ASN A 361 18.21 -2.68 22.38
CA ASN A 361 17.75 -2.12 23.66
C ASN A 361 17.06 -0.75 23.51
N LEU A 362 17.01 -0.19 22.30
CA LEU A 362 16.29 1.05 22.04
C LEU A 362 14.78 0.79 21.91
N PRO A 363 13.91 1.73 22.32
CA PRO A 363 12.50 1.71 21.97
C PRO A 363 12.31 1.59 20.44
N ALA A 364 11.24 0.93 19.99
CA ALA A 364 11.00 0.65 18.57
C ALA A 364 11.05 1.92 17.69
N GLU A 365 10.47 3.02 18.15
CA GLU A 365 10.48 4.31 17.47
C GLU A 365 11.90 4.87 17.29
N GLN A 366 12.75 4.69 18.30
CA GLN A 366 14.16 5.11 18.26
C GLN A 366 15.01 4.17 17.41
N GLN A 367 14.69 2.88 17.35
CA GLN A 367 15.30 1.96 16.39
C GLN A 367 15.00 2.40 14.96
N ALA A 368 13.75 2.75 14.68
CA ALA A 368 13.33 3.23 13.37
C ALA A 368 14.04 4.55 12.99
N ALA A 369 14.14 5.51 13.92
CA ALA A 369 14.90 6.74 13.72
C ALA A 369 16.39 6.49 13.48
N PHE A 370 17.03 5.59 14.26
CA PHE A 370 18.42 5.21 14.06
C PHE A 370 18.67 4.62 12.67
N ARG A 371 17.79 3.72 12.17
CA ARG A 371 17.92 3.14 10.82
C ARG A 371 17.89 4.20 9.70
N ARG A 372 17.32 5.39 9.98
CA ARG A 372 17.26 6.54 9.05
C ARG A 372 18.44 7.48 9.21
N ALA A 373 19.17 7.40 10.32
CA ALA A 373 20.36 8.23 10.55
C ALA A 373 21.51 7.80 9.64
N LYS A 374 22.33 8.77 9.25
CA LYS A 374 23.53 8.58 8.44
C LYS A 374 24.76 8.63 9.33
N ARG A 375 25.74 7.77 9.07
CA ARG A 375 27.04 7.77 9.76
C ARG A 375 28.01 8.69 9.03
N LEU A 376 28.66 9.60 9.75
CA LEU A 376 29.83 10.33 9.27
C LEU A 376 31.06 9.40 9.30
N SER A 377 31.86 9.40 8.24
CA SER A 377 33.03 8.51 8.10
C SER A 377 34.32 9.13 8.63
N GLY A 378 34.40 10.45 8.71
CA GLY A 378 35.57 11.19 9.18
C GLY A 378 35.75 11.17 10.69
N SER A 379 36.97 11.43 11.14
CA SER A 379 37.31 11.58 12.56
C SER A 379 36.72 12.87 13.12
N GLY A 380 35.70 12.77 13.95
CA GLY A 380 35.09 13.90 14.63
C GLY A 380 34.06 13.42 15.64
N ASP A 381 33.71 14.30 16.58
CA ASP A 381 32.79 14.02 17.68
C ASP A 381 31.55 14.94 17.64
N VAL A 382 31.25 15.45 16.44
CA VAL A 382 30.13 16.36 16.19
C VAL A 382 29.15 15.66 15.27
N SER A 383 27.95 15.43 15.79
CA SER A 383 26.77 15.04 15.03
C SER A 383 26.05 16.29 14.51
N ALA A 384 25.24 16.14 13.45
CA ALA A 384 24.48 17.23 12.86
C ALA A 384 23.05 16.80 12.52
N PHE A 385 22.11 17.72 12.62
CA PHE A 385 20.70 17.51 12.31
C PHE A 385 20.23 18.57 11.32
N CYS A 386 19.90 18.13 10.12
CA CYS A 386 19.39 19.00 9.06
C CYS A 386 17.86 19.04 9.10
N LEU A 387 17.31 20.24 9.23
CA LEU A 387 15.90 20.59 9.23
C LEU A 387 15.60 21.33 7.93
N SER A 388 14.83 20.73 7.02
CA SER A 388 14.41 21.40 5.78
C SER A 388 13.03 22.01 5.95
N PHE A 389 12.91 23.29 5.60
CA PHE A 389 11.67 24.04 5.53
C PHE A 389 11.25 24.22 4.07
N GLU A 390 10.29 25.10 3.78
CA GLU A 390 9.83 25.33 2.41
C GLU A 390 10.91 25.95 1.52
N ARG A 391 11.58 27.00 1.98
CA ARG A 391 12.60 27.73 1.21
C ARG A 391 14.02 27.62 1.78
N TYR A 392 14.12 27.26 3.05
CA TYR A 392 15.37 27.26 3.80
C TYR A 392 15.65 25.89 4.40
N ALA A 393 16.89 25.67 4.82
CA ALA A 393 17.29 24.55 5.63
C ALA A 393 18.19 25.03 6.77
N VAL A 394 18.04 24.42 7.95
CA VAL A 394 18.85 24.68 9.13
C VAL A 394 19.65 23.44 9.47
N VAL A 395 20.95 23.59 9.70
CA VAL A 395 21.83 22.52 10.20
C VAL A 395 22.20 22.83 11.64
N GLU A 396 21.68 22.02 12.55
CA GLU A 396 21.97 22.06 13.98
C GLU A 396 23.12 21.12 14.31
N PHE A 397 24.14 21.58 15.04
CA PHE A 397 25.29 20.75 15.42
C PHE A 397 25.26 20.39 16.91
N SER A 398 25.63 19.14 17.23
CA SER A 398 25.47 18.57 18.57
C SER A 398 26.37 19.21 19.64
N LYS A 399 27.49 19.83 19.25
CA LYS A 399 28.40 20.49 20.20
C LYS A 399 28.17 21.98 20.33
N THR A 400 28.16 22.46 21.58
CA THR A 400 28.15 23.89 21.94
C THR A 400 29.31 24.62 21.27
N GLY A 401 29.06 25.83 20.73
CA GLY A 401 30.03 26.60 19.95
C GLY A 401 29.95 26.39 18.43
N ASN A 402 29.39 25.27 17.97
CA ASN A 402 29.21 25.03 16.53
C ASN A 402 28.06 25.80 15.89
N ALA A 403 27.14 26.41 16.67
CA ALA A 403 26.00 27.21 16.17
C ALA A 403 25.04 26.39 15.26
N SER A 404 23.92 27.00 14.87
CA SER A 404 23.02 26.51 13.82
C SER A 404 23.27 27.31 12.55
N PHE A 405 23.34 26.66 11.40
CA PHE A 405 23.58 27.34 10.12
C PHE A 405 22.34 27.29 9.24
N ILE A 406 21.99 28.42 8.64
CA ILE A 406 20.85 28.55 7.74
C ILE A 406 21.34 28.67 6.30
N TYR A 407 20.66 27.94 5.41
CA TYR A 407 20.93 27.91 3.98
C TYR A 407 19.64 28.06 3.19
N GLN A 408 19.72 28.54 1.95
CA GLN A 408 18.65 28.32 0.98
C GLN A 408 18.57 26.82 0.67
N ARG A 409 17.36 26.25 0.77
CA ARG A 409 17.16 24.80 0.67
C ARG A 409 17.70 24.20 -0.64
N PRO A 410 17.39 24.74 -1.83
CA PRO A 410 17.85 24.13 -3.08
C PRO A 410 19.37 24.03 -3.18
N GLY A 411 20.09 25.04 -2.68
CA GLY A 411 21.55 25.05 -2.67
C GLY A 411 22.14 23.98 -1.76
N LEU A 412 21.64 23.85 -0.52
CA LEU A 412 22.09 22.80 0.40
C LEU A 412 21.74 21.40 -0.12
N GLU A 413 20.51 21.19 -0.61
CA GLU A 413 20.10 19.89 -1.16
C GLU A 413 20.98 19.46 -2.34
N SER A 414 21.30 20.38 -3.25
CA SER A 414 22.23 20.12 -4.36
C SER A 414 23.62 19.74 -3.87
N ALA A 415 24.17 20.47 -2.90
CA ALA A 415 25.50 20.20 -2.34
C ALA A 415 25.57 18.81 -1.67
N LEU A 416 24.53 18.46 -0.89
CA LEU A 416 24.44 17.16 -0.22
C LEU A 416 24.20 15.98 -1.17
N GLN A 417 23.72 16.23 -2.40
CA GLN A 417 23.57 15.23 -3.45
C GLN A 417 24.86 15.03 -4.24
N SER A 418 25.64 16.10 -4.46
CA SER A 418 26.88 16.05 -5.24
C SER A 418 28.08 15.50 -4.48
N GLN A 419 28.04 15.49 -3.15
CA GLN A 419 29.18 15.11 -2.31
C GLN A 419 28.77 14.10 -1.24
N ALA A 420 29.60 13.07 -1.06
CA ALA A 420 29.51 12.21 0.11
C ALA A 420 30.00 12.99 1.34
N VAL A 421 29.09 13.27 2.27
CA VAL A 421 29.43 13.97 3.52
C VAL A 421 30.21 13.01 4.43
N GLY A 422 31.52 13.19 4.47
CA GLY A 422 32.40 12.40 5.32
C GLY A 422 32.53 12.99 6.71
N HIS A 423 32.62 14.31 6.80
CA HIS A 423 32.90 15.06 8.03
C HIS A 423 31.90 16.20 8.27
N HIS A 424 31.66 16.56 9.54
CA HIS A 424 30.67 17.59 9.90
C HIS A 424 31.03 19.00 9.38
N GLU A 425 32.32 19.30 9.18
CA GLU A 425 32.76 20.57 8.58
C GLU A 425 32.27 20.76 7.15
N GLU A 426 32.02 19.67 6.42
CA GLU A 426 31.45 19.73 5.06
C GLU A 426 29.99 20.21 5.07
N LEU A 427 29.35 20.24 6.25
CA LEU A 427 28.03 20.82 6.46
C LEU A 427 28.08 22.31 6.86
N LYS A 428 29.27 22.91 7.02
CA LYS A 428 29.50 24.32 7.37
C LYS A 428 29.90 25.14 6.13
N LEU A 429 28.99 25.23 5.17
CA LEU A 429 29.21 25.84 3.85
C LEU A 429 29.14 27.39 3.87
N LYS A 430 29.94 28.04 4.72
CA LYS A 430 29.86 29.50 4.97
C LYS A 430 30.20 30.37 3.76
N SER A 431 31.03 29.86 2.85
CA SER A 431 31.43 30.54 1.62
C SER A 431 30.47 30.30 0.45
N ALA A 432 29.47 29.44 0.63
CA ALA A 432 28.51 29.15 -0.43
C ALA A 432 27.58 30.35 -0.66
N SER A 433 27.23 30.61 -1.92
CA SER A 433 26.29 31.68 -2.29
C SER A 433 24.88 31.52 -1.71
N PHE A 434 24.54 30.31 -1.27
CA PHE A 434 23.27 29.96 -0.64
C PHE A 434 23.33 29.96 0.90
N PHE A 435 24.46 30.33 1.50
CA PHE A 435 24.55 30.58 2.95
C PHE A 435 23.74 31.83 3.32
N VAL A 436 22.96 31.74 4.40
CA VAL A 436 22.06 32.81 4.85
C VAL A 436 22.54 33.40 6.16
N ASP A 437 22.65 32.59 7.21
CA ASP A 437 23.02 33.08 8.54
C ASP A 437 23.58 31.98 9.46
N ARG A 438 24.23 32.40 10.55
CA ARG A 438 24.74 31.56 11.64
C ARG A 438 24.14 32.00 12.97
N LEU A 439 23.30 31.14 13.54
CA LEU A 439 22.62 31.38 14.81
C LEU A 439 23.37 30.73 15.98
N THR A 440 23.78 31.53 16.98
CA THR A 440 24.57 31.03 18.12
C THR A 440 23.74 30.88 19.39
N HIS A 441 23.91 29.76 20.10
CA HIS A 441 23.22 29.43 21.35
C HIS A 441 23.79 30.19 22.57
N ALA A 442 23.68 31.52 22.58
CA ALA A 442 24.00 32.35 23.75
C ALA A 442 22.85 32.36 24.78
N VAL A 443 23.05 32.94 25.96
CA VAL A 443 21.96 33.09 26.95
C VAL A 443 20.77 33.82 26.33
N GLY A 444 19.56 33.26 26.47
CA GLY A 444 18.33 33.83 25.89
C GLY A 444 18.19 33.68 24.37
N TRP A 445 18.98 32.79 23.74
CA TRP A 445 19.01 32.60 22.28
C TRP A 445 17.64 32.32 21.65
N GLN A 446 16.70 31.72 22.38
CA GLN A 446 15.42 31.26 21.85
C GLN A 446 14.61 32.39 21.21
N LEU A 447 14.52 33.54 21.88
CA LEU A 447 13.77 34.69 21.37
C LEU A 447 14.38 35.23 20.08
N ARG A 448 15.72 35.31 20.04
CA ARG A 448 16.44 35.77 18.86
C ARG A 448 16.26 34.79 17.70
N PHE A 449 16.42 33.49 17.93
CA PHE A 449 16.16 32.48 16.90
C PHE A 449 14.73 32.57 16.38
N GLU A 450 13.72 32.78 17.24
CA GLU A 450 12.34 32.97 16.79
C GLU A 450 12.19 34.18 15.86
N GLN A 451 12.83 35.30 16.18
CA GLN A 451 12.81 36.50 15.34
C GLN A 451 13.53 36.27 14.00
N ASP A 452 14.71 35.65 14.04
CA ASP A 452 15.53 35.37 12.85
C ASP A 452 14.81 34.37 11.91
N LEU A 453 14.18 33.33 12.46
CA LEU A 453 13.38 32.36 11.69
C LEU A 453 12.11 33.00 11.13
N LEU A 454 11.40 33.82 11.92
CA LEU A 454 10.20 34.52 11.46
C LEU A 454 10.51 35.50 10.33
N ALA A 455 11.65 36.20 10.38
CA ALA A 455 12.11 37.08 9.30
C ALA A 455 12.34 36.34 7.97
N LEU A 456 12.63 35.03 8.04
CA LEU A 456 12.74 34.14 6.89
C LEU A 456 11.40 33.49 6.49
N GLY A 457 10.30 33.84 7.15
CA GLY A 457 8.98 33.24 6.94
C GLY A 457 8.85 31.82 7.51
N ILE A 458 9.72 31.44 8.44
CA ILE A 458 9.65 30.15 9.15
C ILE A 458 8.89 30.36 10.45
N GLU A 459 7.61 29.98 10.44
CA GLU A 459 6.72 30.19 11.57
C GLU A 459 6.69 28.97 12.49
N LYS A 460 6.49 29.23 13.79
CA LYS A 460 6.12 28.18 14.76
C LYS A 460 4.68 27.71 14.49
N ASP A 461 4.38 26.50 14.91
CA ASP A 461 3.04 25.93 14.78
C ASP A 461 2.03 26.81 15.54
N SER A 462 0.96 27.21 14.85
CA SER A 462 -0.08 28.10 15.37
C SER A 462 -0.93 27.47 16.48
N SER A 463 -0.75 26.18 16.73
CA SER A 463 -1.25 25.45 17.90
C SER A 463 -0.06 24.82 18.63
N GLY A 464 0.12 25.13 19.92
CA GLY A 464 1.10 24.46 20.77
C GLY A 464 0.95 22.92 20.72
N PRO A 465 1.98 22.17 21.15
CA PRO A 465 2.05 20.73 20.96
C PRO A 465 0.78 20.06 21.46
N ARG A 466 0.03 19.43 20.55
CA ARG A 466 -1.06 18.51 20.90
C ARG A 466 -0.40 17.29 21.55
N THR A 467 -0.22 17.34 22.86
CA THR A 467 0.11 16.18 23.68
C THR A 467 -1.00 15.14 23.50
N ARG A 468 -0.80 14.18 22.59
CA ARG A 468 -1.58 12.94 22.59
C ARG A 468 -1.11 12.14 23.81
N ARG A 469 -2.01 11.95 24.78
CA ARG A 469 -1.88 10.93 25.82
C ARG A 469 -2.28 9.57 25.27
#